data_AF-A0A2I0HEZ6-F1
#
_entry.id   AF-A0A2I0HEZ6-F1
#
_cell.length_a   1.000
_cell.length_b   1.000
_cell.length_c   1.000
_cell.angle_alpha   90.00
_cell.angle_beta   90.00
_cell.angle_gamma   90.00
#
_symmetry.space_group_name_H-M   'P 1'
#
loop_
_entity.id
_entity.type
_entity.pdbx_description
1 polymer ?
#
loop_
_entity_poly.entity_id
_entity_poly.type
_entity_poly.pdbx_seq_one_letter_code
_entity_poly.pdbx_strand_id
1 'polypeptide(L)'
;MGPSGSNGQLAPRTIRVQKFAEARGPELERLHSIVAQRLGNNFRSQRNKRRRTTSHDNQASNRRRRKRQKGLQCDNPELKTQEKLPRRVRRRNELRMNPQSGFSTSGDGTK
;
A
#
# COMPACT_ATOMS: atom_id res chain seq x y z
N MET A 1 -18.03 48.38 -13.00
CA MET A 1 -17.82 47.20 -12.13
C MET A 1 -18.61 46.04 -12.72
N GLY A 2 -18.02 45.24 -13.60
CA GLY A 2 -18.68 44.07 -14.18
C GLY A 2 -18.55 42.87 -13.25
N PRO A 3 -19.56 41.99 -13.13
CA PRO A 3 -19.41 40.79 -12.31
C PRO A 3 -18.46 39.80 -13.00
N SER A 4 -17.31 39.56 -12.38
CA SER A 4 -16.40 38.47 -12.71
C SER A 4 -17.07 37.14 -12.38
N GLY A 5 -17.79 36.57 -13.34
CA GLY A 5 -18.38 35.23 -13.24
C GLY A 5 -17.29 34.16 -13.31
N SER A 6 -16.75 33.76 -12.17
CA SER A 6 -15.98 32.53 -12.07
C SER A 6 -16.92 31.35 -12.35
N ASN A 7 -16.92 30.86 -13.60
CA ASN A 7 -17.53 29.58 -13.98
C ASN A 7 -16.74 28.40 -13.39
N GLY A 8 -16.60 28.37 -12.07
CA GLY A 8 -16.23 27.16 -11.34
C GLY A 8 -17.47 26.28 -11.22
N GLN A 9 -17.96 25.75 -12.34
CA GLN A 9 -18.98 24.70 -12.30
C GLN A 9 -18.40 23.55 -11.47
N LEU A 10 -18.95 23.37 -10.26
CA LEU A 10 -18.66 22.22 -9.42
C LEU A 10 -18.89 20.98 -10.28
N ALA A 11 -17.82 20.21 -10.51
CA ALA A 11 -17.91 19.00 -11.30
C ALA A 11 -19.03 18.11 -10.74
N PRO A 12 -19.89 17.54 -11.60
CA PRO A 12 -21.04 16.77 -11.14
C PRO A 12 -20.57 15.62 -10.23
N ARG A 13 -21.25 15.48 -9.08
CA ARG A 13 -20.93 14.44 -8.07
C ARG A 13 -21.12 13.02 -8.59
N THR A 14 -21.81 12.87 -9.72
CA THR A 14 -22.13 11.59 -10.37
C THR A 14 -21.91 11.70 -11.87
N ILE A 15 -21.16 10.77 -12.44
CA ILE A 15 -20.90 10.70 -13.89
C ILE A 15 -21.88 9.73 -14.57
N ARG A 16 -22.53 10.18 -15.65
CA ARG A 16 -23.32 9.29 -16.52
C ARG A 16 -22.39 8.63 -17.54
N VAL A 17 -21.95 7.41 -17.24
CA VAL A 17 -20.91 6.69 -18.01
C VAL A 17 -21.29 6.55 -19.50
N GLN A 18 -22.55 6.19 -19.80
CA GLN A 18 -23.00 5.97 -21.18
C GLN A 18 -22.87 7.23 -22.05
N LYS A 19 -23.39 8.38 -21.58
CA LYS A 19 -23.29 9.66 -22.32
C LYS A 19 -21.84 10.07 -22.55
N PHE A 20 -20.98 9.85 -21.57
CA PHE A 20 -19.55 10.17 -21.68
C PHE A 20 -18.85 9.27 -22.71
N ALA A 21 -19.18 7.97 -22.72
CA ALA A 21 -18.62 7.00 -23.65
C ALA A 21 -19.06 7.28 -25.09
N GLU A 22 -20.35 7.54 -25.32
CA GLU A 22 -20.91 7.86 -26.64
C GLU A 22 -20.26 9.14 -27.22
N ALA A 23 -20.17 10.20 -26.41
CA ALA A 23 -19.57 11.46 -26.84
C ALA A 23 -18.07 11.33 -27.22
N ARG A 24 -17.33 10.40 -26.61
CA ARG A 24 -15.88 10.20 -26.85
C ARG A 24 -15.53 8.96 -27.67
N GLY A 25 -16.53 8.21 -28.16
CA GLY A 25 -16.33 6.97 -28.91
C GLY A 25 -15.35 7.11 -30.09
N PRO A 26 -15.57 8.07 -31.01
CA PRO A 26 -14.71 8.24 -32.18
C PRO A 26 -13.24 8.58 -31.83
N GLU A 27 -13.02 9.30 -30.73
CA GLU A 27 -11.68 9.62 -30.24
C GLU A 27 -10.96 8.37 -29.73
N LEU A 28 -11.67 7.56 -28.94
CA LEU A 28 -11.14 6.32 -28.37
C LEU A 28 -10.85 5.28 -29.45
N GLU A 29 -11.68 5.17 -30.49
CA GLU A 29 -11.44 4.27 -31.63
C GLU A 29 -10.16 4.64 -32.37
N ARG A 30 -9.97 5.94 -32.68
CA ARG A 30 -8.74 6.43 -33.33
C ARG A 30 -7.51 6.15 -32.47
N LEU A 31 -7.59 6.44 -31.16
CA LEU A 31 -6.50 6.16 -30.22
C LEU A 31 -6.19 4.67 -30.13
N HIS A 32 -7.23 3.83 -30.06
CA HIS A 32 -7.10 2.39 -29.99
C HIS A 32 -6.36 1.85 -31.22
N SER A 33 -6.73 2.27 -32.43
CA SER A 33 -6.05 1.87 -33.67
C SER A 33 -4.55 2.16 -33.66
N ILE A 34 -4.15 3.36 -33.19
CA ILE A 34 -2.73 3.74 -33.09
C ILE A 34 -2.00 2.89 -32.06
N VAL A 35 -2.58 2.68 -30.87
CA VAL A 35 -1.95 1.91 -29.79
C VAL A 35 -1.89 0.41 -30.15
N ALA A 36 -2.95 -0.12 -30.73
CA ALA A 36 -3.06 -1.48 -31.23
C ALA A 36 -1.94 -1.81 -32.22
N GLN A 37 -1.68 -0.92 -33.18
CA GLN A 37 -0.59 -1.06 -34.13
C GLN A 37 0.79 -1.10 -33.43
N ARG A 38 1.01 -0.25 -32.42
CA ARG A 38 2.28 -0.19 -31.69
C ARG A 38 2.51 -1.40 -30.77
N LEU A 39 1.44 -1.91 -30.15
CA LEU A 39 1.52 -3.02 -29.19
C LEU A 39 1.26 -4.40 -29.83
N GLY A 40 1.00 -4.47 -31.14
CA GLY A 40 0.64 -5.71 -31.81
C GLY A 40 -0.61 -6.35 -31.20
N ASN A 41 -1.64 -5.53 -30.92
CA ASN A 41 -2.87 -5.94 -30.23
C ASN A 41 -2.67 -6.59 -28.84
N ASN A 42 -1.50 -6.42 -28.21
CA ASN A 42 -1.21 -6.99 -26.90
C ASN A 42 -1.49 -6.01 -25.76
N PHE A 43 -2.68 -6.10 -25.18
CA PHE A 43 -3.13 -5.26 -24.06
C PHE A 43 -3.03 -5.95 -22.69
N ARG A 44 -2.25 -7.03 -22.59
CA ARG A 44 -2.18 -7.84 -21.36
C ARG A 44 -1.44 -7.09 -20.25
N SER A 45 -2.09 -6.99 -19.08
CA SER A 45 -1.45 -6.46 -17.88
C SER A 45 -0.43 -7.43 -17.29
N GLN A 46 0.66 -6.92 -16.72
CA GLN A 46 1.68 -7.75 -16.07
C GLN A 46 1.31 -8.05 -14.61
N ARG A 47 1.40 -9.33 -14.20
CA ARG A 47 1.01 -9.78 -12.84
C ARG A 47 1.88 -9.16 -11.73
N ASN A 48 3.19 -9.02 -11.97
CA ASN A 48 4.14 -8.40 -11.04
C ASN A 48 3.89 -6.89 -10.79
N LYS A 49 3.19 -6.21 -11.70
CA LYS A 49 2.83 -4.79 -11.57
C LYS A 49 1.51 -4.55 -10.83
N ARG A 50 0.72 -5.60 -10.55
CA ARG A 50 -0.53 -5.48 -9.79
C ARG A 50 -0.24 -4.99 -8.36
N ARG A 51 -1.14 -4.16 -7.82
CA ARG A 51 -1.10 -3.63 -6.45
C ARG A 51 -2.44 -3.90 -5.77
N ARG A 52 -2.44 -4.02 -4.44
CA ARG A 52 -3.68 -4.13 -3.66
C ARG A 52 -4.30 -2.74 -3.52
N THR A 53 -5.63 -2.65 -3.65
CA THR A 53 -6.37 -1.44 -3.28
C THR A 53 -6.36 -1.28 -1.76
N THR A 54 -6.48 -0.04 -1.29
CA THR A 54 -6.62 0.26 0.15
C THR A 54 -8.04 0.73 0.42
N SER A 55 -8.47 0.67 1.68
CA SER A 55 -9.77 1.18 2.09
C SER A 55 -9.88 2.68 1.82
N HIS A 56 -11.10 3.16 1.56
CA HIS A 56 -11.36 4.60 1.47
C HIS A 56 -11.00 5.32 2.80
N ASP A 57 -11.22 4.65 3.93
CA ASP A 57 -10.78 5.13 5.23
C ASP A 57 -9.28 4.85 5.46
N ASN A 58 -8.51 5.92 5.58
CA ASN A 58 -7.06 5.90 5.81
C ASN A 58 -6.68 6.22 7.27
N GLN A 59 -7.64 6.29 8.20
CA GLN A 59 -7.36 6.66 9.58
C GLN A 59 -6.44 5.66 10.27
N ALA A 60 -6.65 4.36 10.09
CA ALA A 60 -5.82 3.32 10.69
C ALA A 60 -4.38 3.33 10.16
N SER A 61 -4.18 3.55 8.85
CA SER A 61 -2.85 3.64 8.24
C SER A 61 -2.11 4.92 8.66
N ASN A 62 -2.82 6.06 8.74
CA ASN A 62 -2.29 7.33 9.23
C ASN A 62 -1.91 7.27 10.72
N ARG A 63 -2.73 6.63 11.56
CA ARG A 63 -2.43 6.43 12.99
C ARG A 63 -1.16 5.58 13.18
N ARG A 64 -1.02 4.50 12.42
CA ARG A 64 0.18 3.65 12.44
C ARG A 64 1.43 4.41 11.95
N ARG A 65 1.31 5.22 10.89
CA ARG A 65 2.41 6.07 10.39
C ARG A 65 2.85 7.08 11.45
N ARG A 66 1.92 7.80 12.09
CA ARG A 66 2.24 8.76 13.16
C ARG A 66 2.92 8.10 14.35
N LYS A 67 2.47 6.90 14.77
CA LYS A 67 3.12 6.14 15.85
C LYS A 67 4.56 5.75 15.50
N ARG A 68 4.84 5.37 14.25
CA ARG A 68 6.19 5.04 13.79
C ARG A 68 7.11 6.27 13.74
N GLN A 69 6.60 7.44 13.36
CA GLN A 69 7.38 8.68 13.37
C GLN A 69 7.74 9.12 14.79
N LYS A 70 6.83 8.97 15.75
CA LYS A 70 7.11 9.29 17.16
C LYS A 70 8.05 8.27 17.82
N GLY A 71 7.98 7.00 17.44
CA GLY A 71 8.87 5.95 17.94
C GLY A 71 10.32 6.02 17.42
N LEU A 72 10.60 6.86 16.41
CA LEU A 72 11.96 7.18 15.96
C LEU A 72 12.62 8.29 16.78
N GLN A 73 11.90 8.87 17.75
CA GLN A 73 12.36 10.01 18.56
C GLN A 73 12.55 9.66 20.04
N CYS A 74 12.33 8.40 20.42
CA CYS A 74 12.58 7.90 21.77
C CYS A 74 13.64 6.79 21.73
N ASP A 75 14.90 7.20 21.59
CA ASP A 75 16.03 6.42 22.09
C ASP A 75 16.13 6.65 23.61
N ASN A 76 15.18 6.09 24.38
CA ASN A 76 15.28 6.04 25.84
C ASN A 76 15.49 4.58 26.29
N PRO A 77 16.66 4.22 26.85
CA PRO A 77 17.08 2.84 27.11
C PRO A 77 16.53 2.23 28.42
N GLU A 78 15.47 2.79 29.02
CA GLU A 78 15.16 2.54 30.44
C GLU A 78 13.79 1.89 30.75
N LEU A 79 13.06 1.40 29.75
CA LEU A 79 11.91 0.51 29.99
C LEU A 79 12.34 -0.96 29.83
N LYS A 80 13.09 -1.47 30.81
CA LYS A 80 13.39 -2.90 30.97
C LYS A 80 12.51 -3.55 32.04
N THR A 81 11.20 -3.30 31.99
CA THR A 81 10.21 -4.12 32.70
C THR A 81 9.66 -5.17 31.74
N GLN A 82 10.32 -6.34 31.71
CA GLN A 82 9.87 -7.63 31.16
C GLN A 82 8.92 -7.63 29.95
N GLU A 83 9.09 -6.72 28.99
CA GLU A 83 8.52 -6.91 27.66
C GLU A 83 9.22 -8.11 27.04
N LYS A 84 8.45 -9.16 26.72
CA LYS A 84 8.97 -10.34 26.01
C LYS A 84 9.74 -9.84 24.79
N LEU A 85 11.07 -9.97 24.82
CA LEU A 85 11.94 -9.57 23.73
C LEU A 85 11.38 -10.09 22.40
N PRO A 86 11.48 -9.33 21.30
CA PRO A 86 10.98 -9.77 20.00
C PRO A 86 11.46 -11.19 19.69
N ARG A 87 10.59 -12.04 19.13
CA ARG A 87 10.86 -13.48 18.90
C ARG A 87 12.22 -13.72 18.24
N ARG A 88 12.63 -12.86 17.31
CA ARG A 88 13.94 -12.91 16.64
C ARG A 88 15.11 -12.80 17.62
N VAL A 89 15.03 -11.91 18.59
CA VAL A 89 16.08 -11.68 19.61
C VAL A 89 16.13 -12.86 20.58
N ARG A 90 14.97 -13.36 21.04
CA ARG A 90 14.89 -14.56 21.88
C ARG A 90 15.51 -15.78 21.20
N ARG A 91 15.06 -16.09 19.98
CA ARG A 91 15.59 -17.21 19.17
C ARG A 91 17.09 -17.08 18.92
N ARG A 92 17.61 -15.88 18.69
CA ARG A 92 19.04 -15.65 18.47
C ARG A 92 19.86 -15.96 19.73
N ASN A 93 19.38 -15.56 20.90
CA ASN A 93 20.04 -15.84 22.17
C ASN A 93 19.97 -17.34 22.49
N GLU A 94 18.81 -17.98 22.32
CA GLU A 94 18.66 -19.44 22.46
C GLU A 94 19.65 -20.19 21.56
N LEU A 95 19.77 -19.79 20.29
CA LEU A 95 20.69 -20.44 19.36
C LEU A 95 22.17 -20.26 19.73
N ARG A 96 22.54 -19.14 20.37
CA ARG A 96 23.89 -18.88 20.86
C ARG A 96 24.24 -19.72 22.10
N MET A 97 23.24 -20.16 22.86
CA MET A 97 23.41 -20.98 24.06
C MET A 97 23.36 -22.49 23.76
N ASN A 98 23.40 -22.88 22.48
CA ASN A 98 23.41 -24.30 22.13
C ASN A 98 24.77 -24.95 22.42
N PRO A 99 24.79 -26.16 22.99
CA PRO A 99 26.02 -26.91 23.22
C PRO A 99 26.64 -27.36 21.89
N GLN A 100 27.94 -27.62 21.89
CA GLN A 100 28.65 -28.12 20.69
C GLN A 100 28.13 -29.48 20.19
N SER A 101 27.51 -30.28 21.06
CA SER A 101 26.97 -31.60 20.70
C SER A 101 25.61 -31.55 20.01
N GLY A 102 25.01 -30.38 19.78
CA GLY A 102 23.76 -30.25 19.03
C GLY A 102 22.94 -29.01 19.38
N PHE A 103 21.79 -28.86 18.73
CA PHE A 103 20.87 -27.75 18.97
C PHE A 103 19.82 -28.14 20.02
N SER A 104 19.61 -27.29 21.02
CA SER A 104 18.49 -27.43 21.95
C SER A 104 17.17 -27.14 21.23
N THR A 105 16.15 -27.97 21.45
CA THR A 105 14.81 -27.73 20.90
C THR A 105 14.13 -26.64 21.72
N SER A 106 14.04 -25.43 21.17
CA SER A 106 13.27 -24.34 21.79
C SER A 106 11.80 -24.78 21.95
N GLY A 107 11.41 -25.08 23.18
CA GLY A 107 10.03 -25.38 23.56
C GLY A 107 9.14 -24.14 23.42
N ASP A 108 8.70 -23.86 22.20
CA ASP A 108 7.47 -23.10 21.94
C ASP A 108 7.00 -23.49 20.53
N GLY A 109 6.37 -24.67 20.51
CA GLY A 109 5.62 -25.18 19.37
C GLY A 109 4.33 -24.37 19.25
N THR A 110 4.21 -23.66 18.13
CA THR A 110 2.91 -23.33 17.55
C THR A 110 2.04 -24.60 17.56
N LYS A 111 0.96 -24.57 18.32
CA LYS A 111 -0.32 -25.08 17.80
C LYS A 111 -0.91 -24.01 16.90
#